data_AF-A0A1G4VP79-F1
#
_entry.id   AF-A0A1G4VP79-F1
#
_cell.length_a   1.000
_cell.length_b   1.000
_cell.length_c   1.000
_cell.angle_alpha   90.00
_cell.angle_beta   90.00
_cell.angle_gamma   90.00
#
_symmetry.space_group_name_H-M   'P 1'
#
loop_
_entity.id
_entity.type
_entity.pdbx_description
1 polymer ?
#
loop_
_entity_poly.entity_id
_entity_poly.type
_entity_poly.pdbx_seq_one_letter_code
_entity_poly.pdbx_strand_id
1 'polypeptide(L)'
;MNKNYYAILMAGGVGSRFWPLSTTEFPKQFHDMLGTGETLIQKTFSRLSQLIPQENILILTHESYNDLILKQLPQVKQEQIVLEPAMRNTAPCILYASLKIKKQNPDAVMVVAPSDHWIEDEVQFVANLQRAFDLCEREETLMTLGILPTFPNTGYGYIEYDKLDTRPIKKVVQFREKPDYATARKFIQSRNYLWNAGIFIWSAKSILKAFEHFQPAMFAHFMDGYEAYNTDKEPLFIKENYPKAENISIDYAVMEKALNVFVLPATFDWNDLGTWGSLYDKLPKDEQDNAVVNATVILENASNNIIRTEGKKLVVIDGLQDFIIVDKDDVLLIYPKGKEQEIKRITTMANKLK
;
A
#
# COMPACT_ATOMS: atom_id res chain seq x y z
N MET A 1 0.04 -17.53 -17.63
CA MET A 1 0.82 -16.74 -16.65
C MET A 1 2.01 -17.56 -16.18
N ASN A 2 3.11 -16.93 -15.80
CA ASN A 2 4.30 -17.62 -15.29
C ASN A 2 4.02 -18.16 -13.88
N LYS A 3 4.13 -19.48 -13.68
CA LYS A 3 3.87 -20.14 -12.39
C LYS A 3 4.85 -19.74 -11.28
N ASN A 4 5.98 -19.14 -11.64
CA ASN A 4 6.98 -18.66 -10.70
C ASN A 4 6.69 -17.24 -10.20
N TYR A 5 5.68 -16.55 -10.75
CA TYR A 5 5.30 -15.23 -10.26
C TYR A 5 4.33 -15.37 -9.11
N TYR A 6 4.62 -14.64 -8.04
CA TYR A 6 3.83 -14.52 -6.83
C TYR A 6 3.56 -13.06 -6.51
N ALA A 7 2.50 -12.81 -5.75
CA ALA A 7 2.27 -11.52 -5.13
C ALA A 7 2.06 -11.66 -3.64
N ILE A 8 2.49 -10.63 -2.93
CA ILE A 8 2.22 -10.40 -1.53
C ILE A 8 1.43 -9.09 -1.47
N LEU A 9 0.12 -9.19 -1.25
CA LEU A 9 -0.78 -8.04 -1.13
C LEU A 9 -0.89 -7.65 0.35
N MET A 10 -0.32 -6.50 0.72
CA MET A 10 -0.31 -6.03 2.11
C MET A 10 -1.60 -5.25 2.45
N ALA A 11 -2.41 -5.81 3.34
CA ALA A 11 -3.72 -5.33 3.75
C ALA A 11 -3.83 -5.11 5.27
N GLY A 12 -2.81 -4.50 5.88
CA GLY A 12 -2.76 -4.20 7.32
C GLY A 12 -2.96 -2.73 7.70
N GLY A 13 -2.97 -1.80 6.75
CA GLY A 13 -3.09 -0.36 7.03
C GLY A 13 -4.52 0.03 7.40
N VAL A 14 -4.72 0.76 8.50
CA VAL A 14 -6.07 1.21 8.89
C VAL A 14 -6.58 2.29 7.93
N GLY A 15 -5.82 3.37 7.71
CA GLY A 15 -6.27 4.54 6.93
C GLY A 15 -6.91 5.65 7.77
N SER A 16 -6.50 5.82 9.04
CA SER A 16 -7.07 6.74 10.05
C SER A 16 -7.36 8.19 9.63
N ARG A 17 -6.75 8.72 8.56
CA ARG A 17 -7.07 10.08 8.07
C ARG A 17 -8.43 10.16 7.37
N PHE A 18 -9.00 9.03 6.97
CA PHE A 18 -10.32 8.94 6.36
C PHE A 18 -11.44 8.70 7.37
N TRP A 19 -11.21 8.88 8.67
CA TRP A 19 -12.31 8.87 9.61
C TRP A 19 -13.36 9.93 9.20
N PRO A 20 -14.68 9.66 9.28
CA PRO A 20 -15.31 8.48 9.87
C PRO A 20 -15.45 7.26 8.95
N LEU A 21 -15.09 7.39 7.67
CA LEU A 21 -15.21 6.30 6.70
C LEU A 21 -14.34 5.09 7.09
N SER A 22 -13.06 5.34 7.38
CA SER A 22 -12.10 4.29 7.71
C SER A 22 -11.91 4.15 9.23
N THR A 23 -12.10 2.93 9.73
CA THR A 23 -11.93 2.57 11.15
C THR A 23 -11.01 1.36 11.33
N THR A 24 -10.67 1.05 12.58
CA THR A 24 -9.92 -0.16 12.94
C THR A 24 -10.64 -1.44 12.55
N GLU A 25 -11.97 -1.45 12.57
CA GLU A 25 -12.82 -2.59 12.24
C GLU A 25 -13.04 -2.71 10.74
N PHE A 26 -13.11 -1.58 10.04
CA PHE A 26 -13.31 -1.53 8.59
C PHE A 26 -12.32 -0.57 7.90
N PRO A 27 -11.06 -1.01 7.71
CA PRO A 27 -9.98 -0.23 7.11
C PRO A 27 -10.21 0.27 5.68
N LYS A 28 -9.41 1.28 5.28
CA LYS A 28 -9.44 1.99 3.99
C LYS A 28 -9.50 1.06 2.77
N GLN A 29 -8.70 0.00 2.74
CA GLN A 29 -8.60 -0.91 1.60
C GLN A 29 -9.92 -1.61 1.26
N PHE A 30 -10.85 -1.68 2.21
CA PHE A 30 -12.17 -2.31 2.07
C PHE A 30 -13.27 -1.33 1.64
N HIS A 31 -12.91 -0.08 1.34
CA HIS A 31 -13.86 0.92 0.86
C HIS A 31 -13.72 1.14 -0.64
N ASP A 32 -14.86 1.31 -1.29
CA ASP A 32 -14.94 1.97 -2.60
C ASP A 32 -14.77 3.47 -2.40
N MET A 33 -13.51 3.90 -2.40
CA MET A 33 -13.14 5.29 -2.14
C MET A 33 -13.63 6.26 -3.23
N LEU A 34 -13.77 5.78 -4.46
CA LEU A 34 -14.06 6.60 -5.64
C LEU A 34 -15.51 6.51 -6.11
N GLY A 35 -16.31 5.61 -5.53
CA GLY A 35 -17.69 5.37 -5.98
C GLY A 35 -17.76 4.58 -7.28
N THR A 36 -16.73 3.80 -7.61
CA THR A 36 -16.66 3.04 -8.88
C THR A 36 -17.30 1.65 -8.78
N GLY A 37 -17.77 1.24 -7.60
CA GLY A 37 -18.34 -0.07 -7.32
C GLY A 37 -17.33 -1.14 -6.91
N GLU A 38 -16.05 -0.79 -6.76
CA GLU A 38 -14.98 -1.71 -6.37
C GLU A 38 -14.14 -1.11 -5.25
N THR A 39 -13.71 -1.94 -4.31
CA THR A 39 -12.81 -1.52 -3.23
C THR A 39 -11.36 -1.47 -3.69
N LEU A 40 -10.49 -0.75 -2.96
CA LEU A 40 -9.07 -0.65 -3.31
C LEU A 40 -8.36 -2.00 -3.33
N ILE A 41 -8.71 -2.90 -2.38
CA ILE A 41 -8.15 -4.25 -2.35
C ILE A 41 -8.61 -5.08 -3.55
N GLN A 42 -9.89 -4.97 -3.95
CA GLN A 42 -10.42 -5.67 -5.12
C GLN A 42 -9.73 -5.21 -6.41
N LYS A 43 -9.57 -3.90 -6.59
CA LYS A 43 -8.85 -3.35 -7.74
C LYS A 43 -7.39 -3.79 -7.76
N THR A 44 -6.70 -3.73 -6.62
CA THR A 44 -5.30 -4.15 -6.55
C THR A 44 -5.13 -5.64 -6.84
N PHE A 45 -6.01 -6.49 -6.30
CA PHE A 45 -6.01 -7.93 -6.61
C PHE A 45 -6.25 -8.18 -8.09
N SER A 46 -7.27 -7.54 -8.68
CA SER A 46 -7.61 -7.65 -10.11
C SER A 46 -6.42 -7.26 -10.98
N ARG A 47 -5.81 -6.11 -10.71
CA ARG A 47 -4.61 -5.60 -11.41
C ARG A 47 -3.44 -6.58 -11.35
N LEU A 48 -3.13 -7.13 -10.17
CA LEU A 48 -2.06 -8.12 -10.02
C LEU A 48 -2.37 -9.43 -10.77
N SER A 49 -3.64 -9.85 -10.77
CA SER A 49 -4.08 -11.08 -11.41
C SER A 49 -4.01 -11.08 -12.95
N GLN A 50 -3.77 -9.92 -13.57
CA GLN A 50 -3.51 -9.83 -15.02
C GLN A 50 -2.18 -10.48 -15.41
N LEU A 51 -1.22 -10.54 -14.48
CA LEU A 51 0.12 -11.10 -14.71
C LEU A 51 0.42 -12.34 -13.87
N ILE A 52 -0.16 -12.41 -12.67
CA ILE A 52 0.18 -13.40 -11.63
C ILE A 52 -0.98 -14.38 -11.49
N PRO A 53 -0.74 -15.70 -11.47
CA PRO A 53 -1.80 -16.67 -11.19
C PRO A 53 -2.51 -16.35 -9.88
N GLN A 54 -3.84 -16.38 -9.86
CA GLN A 54 -4.62 -15.95 -8.70
C GLN A 54 -4.27 -16.73 -7.44
N GLU A 55 -3.98 -18.02 -7.58
CA GLU A 55 -3.53 -18.93 -6.52
C GLU A 55 -2.17 -18.55 -5.92
N ASN A 56 -1.36 -17.76 -6.63
CA ASN A 56 -0.05 -17.29 -6.20
C ASN A 56 -0.09 -15.87 -5.59
N ILE A 57 -1.28 -15.27 -5.43
CA ILE A 57 -1.47 -14.00 -4.74
C ILE A 57 -1.81 -14.30 -3.28
N LEU A 58 -0.86 -14.01 -2.39
CA LEU A 58 -1.03 -14.14 -0.94
C LEU A 58 -1.46 -12.80 -0.36
N ILE A 59 -2.38 -12.84 0.59
CA ILE A 59 -2.94 -11.65 1.24
C ILE A 59 -2.40 -11.56 2.66
N LEU A 60 -1.51 -10.60 2.93
CA LEU A 60 -1.00 -10.35 4.28
C LEU A 60 -1.93 -9.41 5.02
N THR A 61 -2.44 -9.84 6.17
CA THR A 61 -3.36 -9.00 6.95
C THR A 61 -3.37 -9.40 8.42
N HIS A 62 -3.92 -8.54 9.28
CA HIS A 62 -4.13 -8.87 10.69
C HIS A 62 -5.22 -9.93 10.84
N GLU A 63 -5.11 -10.80 11.85
CA GLU A 63 -6.05 -11.91 12.08
C GLU A 63 -7.52 -11.48 12.16
N SER A 64 -7.78 -10.27 12.66
CA SER A 64 -9.13 -9.69 12.76
C SER A 64 -9.80 -9.41 11.40
N TYR A 65 -9.04 -9.38 10.30
CA TYR A 65 -9.56 -9.06 8.98
C TYR A 65 -9.81 -10.31 8.11
N ASN A 66 -9.58 -11.52 8.63
CA ASN A 66 -9.73 -12.77 7.89
C ASN A 66 -11.06 -12.87 7.12
N ASP A 67 -12.17 -12.74 7.83
CA ASP A 67 -13.51 -12.90 7.26
C ASP A 67 -13.84 -11.78 6.27
N LEU A 68 -13.30 -10.59 6.51
CA LEU A 68 -13.48 -9.45 5.63
C LEU A 68 -12.73 -9.66 4.30
N ILE A 69 -11.52 -10.23 4.32
CA ILE A 69 -10.79 -10.60 3.10
C ILE A 69 -11.58 -11.61 2.29
N LEU A 70 -12.06 -12.69 2.91
CA LEU A 70 -12.86 -13.73 2.22
C LEU A 70 -14.16 -13.16 1.62
N LYS A 71 -14.78 -12.20 2.30
CA LYS A 71 -15.98 -11.50 1.79
C LYS A 71 -15.64 -10.59 0.60
N GLN A 72 -14.50 -9.90 0.65
CA GLN A 72 -14.08 -8.92 -0.36
C GLN A 72 -13.49 -9.58 -1.61
N LEU A 73 -12.83 -10.72 -1.45
CA LEU A 73 -12.16 -11.49 -2.50
C LEU A 73 -12.66 -12.95 -2.47
N PRO A 74 -13.89 -13.25 -2.91
CA PRO A 74 -14.49 -14.59 -2.80
C PRO A 74 -13.74 -15.67 -3.58
N GLN A 75 -12.88 -15.30 -4.52
CA GLN A 75 -11.98 -16.19 -5.26
C GLN A 75 -10.74 -16.63 -4.46
N VAL A 76 -10.39 -15.92 -3.39
CA VAL A 76 -9.23 -16.21 -2.54
C VAL A 76 -9.57 -17.32 -1.55
N LYS A 77 -8.69 -18.31 -1.41
CA LYS A 77 -8.84 -19.39 -0.45
C LYS A 77 -8.16 -19.07 0.88
N GLN A 78 -8.54 -19.77 1.94
CA GLN A 78 -8.00 -19.56 3.29
C GLN A 78 -6.47 -19.71 3.34
N GLU A 79 -5.90 -20.63 2.55
CA GLU A 79 -4.46 -20.91 2.53
C GLU A 79 -3.64 -19.78 1.90
N GLN A 80 -4.28 -18.87 1.15
CA GLN A 80 -3.66 -17.68 0.57
C GLN A 80 -3.65 -16.50 1.56
N ILE A 81 -4.43 -16.56 2.64
CA ILE A 81 -4.49 -15.50 3.63
C ILE A 81 -3.45 -15.75 4.71
N VAL A 82 -2.49 -14.85 4.81
CA VAL A 82 -1.39 -14.91 5.75
C VAL A 82 -1.70 -13.98 6.91
N LEU A 83 -2.16 -14.58 8.01
CA LEU A 83 -2.65 -13.85 9.17
C LEU A 83 -1.51 -13.45 10.11
N GLU A 84 -1.52 -12.19 10.51
CA GLU A 84 -0.60 -11.59 11.47
C GLU A 84 -1.30 -11.45 12.84
N PRO A 85 -0.75 -12.04 13.93
CA PRO A 85 -1.35 -11.93 15.26
C PRO A 85 -0.97 -10.63 15.99
N ALA A 86 -0.09 -9.82 15.41
CA ALA A 86 0.36 -8.54 15.99
C ALA A 86 0.87 -7.61 14.90
N MET A 87 0.71 -6.30 15.07
CA MET A 87 1.27 -5.30 14.16
C MET A 87 2.79 -5.17 14.38
N ARG A 88 3.59 -5.64 13.41
CA ARG A 88 5.07 -5.59 13.45
C ARG A 88 5.71 -4.88 12.24
N ASN A 89 4.93 -4.05 11.53
CA ASN A 89 5.35 -3.30 10.34
C ASN A 89 5.75 -4.25 9.19
N THR A 90 6.35 -3.76 8.11
CA THR A 90 6.42 -4.50 6.84
C THR A 90 7.51 -5.56 6.77
N ALA A 91 8.60 -5.47 7.54
CA ALA A 91 9.69 -6.43 7.39
C ALA A 91 9.31 -7.86 7.86
N PRO A 92 8.71 -8.06 9.06
CA PRO A 92 8.35 -9.40 9.53
C PRO A 92 7.28 -10.08 8.67
N CYS A 93 6.30 -9.31 8.17
CA CYS A 93 5.24 -9.87 7.33
C CYS A 93 5.78 -10.32 5.96
N ILE A 94 6.69 -9.53 5.37
CA ILE A 94 7.36 -9.89 4.12
C ILE A 94 8.26 -11.11 4.32
N LEU A 95 9.05 -11.18 5.40
CA LEU A 95 9.89 -12.35 5.69
C LEU A 95 9.05 -13.62 5.82
N TYR A 96 7.97 -13.55 6.60
CA TYR A 96 7.06 -14.66 6.80
C TYR A 96 6.46 -15.16 5.48
N ALA A 97 5.87 -14.27 4.69
CA ALA A 97 5.32 -14.62 3.37
C ALA A 97 6.40 -15.16 2.42
N SER A 98 7.60 -14.58 2.43
CA SER A 98 8.73 -15.00 1.60
C SER A 98 9.17 -16.42 1.90
N LEU A 99 9.24 -16.81 3.19
CA LEU A 99 9.57 -18.17 3.60
C LEU A 99 8.48 -19.18 3.19
N LYS A 100 7.20 -18.82 3.37
CA LYS A 100 6.07 -19.65 2.90
C LYS A 100 6.12 -19.88 1.40
N ILE A 101 6.31 -18.82 0.62
CA ILE A 101 6.42 -18.87 -0.85
C ILE A 101 7.65 -19.70 -1.24
N LYS A 102 8.81 -19.47 -0.63
CA LYS A 102 10.04 -20.23 -0.91
C LYS A 102 9.87 -21.74 -0.71
N LYS A 103 9.11 -22.14 0.33
CA LYS A 103 8.82 -23.56 0.62
C LYS A 103 7.93 -24.20 -0.45
N GLN A 104 7.01 -23.43 -1.04
CA GLN A 104 6.14 -23.91 -2.12
C GLN A 104 6.85 -23.90 -3.48
N ASN A 105 7.59 -22.83 -3.77
CA ASN A 105 8.30 -22.65 -5.03
C ASN A 105 9.69 -22.01 -4.78
N PRO A 106 10.78 -22.81 -4.88
CA PRO A 106 12.14 -22.31 -4.72
C PRO A 106 12.57 -21.25 -5.72
N ASP A 107 11.94 -21.22 -6.90
CA ASP A 107 12.26 -20.33 -8.02
C ASP A 107 11.32 -19.10 -8.08
N ALA A 108 10.53 -18.89 -7.02
CA ALA A 108 9.57 -17.80 -6.96
C ALA A 108 10.24 -16.43 -7.10
N VAL A 109 9.67 -15.62 -7.98
CA VAL A 109 9.84 -14.16 -8.00
C VAL A 109 8.52 -13.56 -7.55
N MET A 110 8.59 -12.51 -6.74
CA MET A 110 7.40 -11.95 -6.13
C MET A 110 7.41 -10.43 -6.12
N VAL A 111 6.21 -9.88 -6.19
CA VAL A 111 5.94 -8.47 -5.92
C VAL A 111 5.29 -8.32 -4.55
N VAL A 112 5.77 -7.38 -3.76
CA VAL A 112 5.09 -6.88 -2.57
C VAL A 112 4.38 -5.59 -2.95
N ALA A 113 3.06 -5.54 -2.77
CA ALA A 113 2.24 -4.40 -3.15
C ALA A 113 1.29 -4.00 -2.00
N PRO A 114 1.17 -2.68 -1.70
CA PRO A 114 0.13 -2.18 -0.81
C PRO A 114 -1.26 -2.35 -1.44
N SER A 115 -2.24 -2.73 -0.63
CA SER A 115 -3.63 -2.96 -1.07
C SER A 115 -4.48 -1.70 -1.21
N ASP A 116 -3.94 -0.55 -0.82
CA ASP A 116 -4.69 0.68 -0.64
C ASP A 116 -4.20 1.84 -1.54
N HIS A 117 -3.46 1.51 -2.61
CA HIS A 117 -2.99 2.47 -3.61
C HIS A 117 -3.92 2.54 -4.82
N TRP A 118 -4.00 3.72 -5.43
CA TRP A 118 -4.69 3.96 -6.68
C TRP A 118 -3.71 4.02 -7.85
N ILE A 119 -4.01 3.26 -8.91
CA ILE A 119 -3.32 3.24 -10.20
C ILE A 119 -4.40 3.03 -11.24
N GLU A 120 -4.57 3.99 -12.15
CA GLU A 120 -5.58 3.98 -13.21
C GLU A 120 -5.04 3.30 -14.48
N ASP A 121 -3.77 3.56 -14.83
CA ASP A 121 -3.09 2.94 -15.97
C ASP A 121 -2.56 1.54 -15.61
N GLU A 122 -3.48 0.58 -15.55
CA GLU A 122 -3.16 -0.82 -15.23
C GLU A 122 -2.28 -1.48 -16.31
N VAL A 123 -2.42 -1.06 -17.57
CA VAL A 123 -1.62 -1.60 -18.68
C VAL A 123 -0.14 -1.26 -18.49
N GLN A 124 0.17 0.00 -18.20
CA GLN A 124 1.53 0.42 -17.92
C GLN A 124 2.04 -0.16 -16.61
N PHE A 125 1.20 -0.32 -15.59
CA PHE A 125 1.58 -1.02 -14.36
C PHE A 125 2.04 -2.46 -14.65
N VAL A 126 1.24 -3.24 -15.38
CA VAL A 126 1.58 -4.63 -15.75
C VAL A 126 2.87 -4.69 -16.57
N ALA A 127 3.07 -3.76 -17.51
CA ALA A 127 4.30 -3.69 -18.31
C ALA A 127 5.55 -3.39 -17.47
N ASN A 128 5.46 -2.43 -16.54
CA ASN A 128 6.55 -2.12 -15.61
C ASN A 128 6.84 -3.30 -14.67
N LEU A 129 5.79 -3.94 -14.18
CA LEU A 129 5.89 -5.08 -13.29
C LEU A 129 6.56 -6.28 -14.00
N GLN A 130 6.14 -6.62 -15.23
CA GLN A 130 6.78 -7.66 -16.05
C GLN A 130 8.28 -7.40 -16.21
N ARG A 131 8.65 -6.16 -16.51
CA ARG A 131 10.07 -5.79 -16.68
C ARG A 131 10.89 -5.97 -15.40
N ALA A 132 10.30 -5.68 -14.23
CA ALA A 132 10.94 -5.92 -12.94
C ALA A 132 11.07 -7.43 -12.64
N PHE A 133 10.02 -8.22 -12.93
CA PHE A 133 10.07 -9.68 -12.83
C PHE A 133 11.19 -10.27 -13.70
N ASP A 134 11.29 -9.88 -14.98
CA ASP A 134 12.30 -10.39 -15.92
C ASP A 134 13.74 -10.21 -15.41
N LEU A 135 14.02 -9.09 -14.72
CA LEU A 135 15.34 -8.83 -14.14
C LEU A 135 15.56 -9.69 -12.88
N CYS A 136 14.59 -9.72 -11.97
CA CYS A 136 14.68 -10.45 -10.72
C CYS A 136 14.72 -11.98 -10.90
N GLU A 137 14.25 -12.50 -12.04
CA GLU A 137 14.42 -13.92 -12.41
C GLU A 137 15.87 -14.27 -12.76
N ARG A 138 16.64 -13.30 -13.26
CA ARG A 138 18.00 -13.54 -13.81
C ARG A 138 19.11 -13.09 -12.88
N GLU A 139 18.83 -12.10 -12.03
CA GLU A 139 19.81 -11.44 -11.19
C GLU A 139 19.38 -11.39 -9.73
N GLU A 140 20.35 -11.45 -8.81
CA GLU A 140 20.11 -11.25 -7.38
C GLU A 140 19.91 -9.75 -7.09
N THR A 141 18.78 -9.18 -7.52
CA THR A 141 18.43 -7.77 -7.34
C THR A 141 17.22 -7.60 -6.41
N LEU A 142 17.20 -6.46 -5.72
CA LEU A 142 16.03 -5.97 -4.99
C LEU A 142 15.48 -4.77 -5.76
N MET A 143 14.34 -4.95 -6.43
CA MET A 143 13.75 -3.95 -7.29
C MET A 143 12.65 -3.16 -6.57
N THR A 144 12.46 -1.92 -6.98
CA THR A 144 11.29 -1.11 -6.63
C THR A 144 10.80 -0.31 -7.85
N LEU A 145 9.56 0.16 -7.79
CA LEU A 145 8.97 1.06 -8.79
C LEU A 145 8.96 2.48 -8.23
N GLY A 146 9.64 3.39 -8.92
CA GLY A 146 9.78 4.78 -8.49
C GLY A 146 8.87 5.72 -9.27
N ILE A 147 8.06 6.51 -8.58
CA ILE A 147 7.13 7.46 -9.22
C ILE A 147 7.82 8.81 -9.44
N LEU A 148 7.62 9.43 -10.60
CA LEU A 148 8.17 10.76 -10.86
C LEU A 148 7.51 11.80 -9.93
N PRO A 149 8.28 12.51 -9.08
CA PRO A 149 7.71 13.49 -8.17
C PRO A 149 7.16 14.71 -8.93
N THR A 150 5.94 15.11 -8.62
CA THR A 150 5.31 16.31 -9.19
C THR A 150 5.29 17.51 -8.23
N PHE A 151 5.49 17.26 -6.93
CA PHE A 151 5.56 18.29 -5.89
C PHE A 151 6.39 17.81 -4.67
N PRO A 152 6.91 18.70 -3.82
CA PRO A 152 7.74 18.32 -2.65
C PRO A 152 6.90 17.71 -1.51
N ASN A 153 6.51 16.44 -1.66
CA ASN A 153 5.74 15.72 -0.65
C ASN A 153 6.64 15.30 0.53
N THR A 154 6.25 15.59 1.77
CA THR A 154 7.02 15.23 2.98
C THR A 154 6.56 13.91 3.63
N GLY A 155 5.47 13.34 3.14
CA GLY A 155 4.90 12.08 3.62
C GLY A 155 5.43 10.83 2.91
N TYR A 156 6.16 10.99 1.80
CA TYR A 156 6.69 9.88 0.99
C TYR A 156 8.17 9.65 1.24
N GLY A 157 8.59 8.41 1.01
CA GLY A 157 10.00 8.07 0.80
C GLY A 157 10.49 8.55 -0.56
N TYR A 158 11.77 8.87 -0.64
CA TYR A 158 12.46 9.28 -1.86
C TYR A 158 13.60 8.32 -2.17
N ILE A 159 13.76 8.02 -3.46
CA ILE A 159 14.76 7.10 -4.01
C ILE A 159 15.71 7.93 -4.87
N GLU A 160 16.95 8.09 -4.42
CA GLU A 160 18.00 8.65 -5.28
C GLU A 160 18.55 7.57 -6.19
N TYR A 161 18.65 7.85 -7.47
CA TYR A 161 19.27 6.95 -8.44
C TYR A 161 20.44 7.60 -9.16
N ASP A 162 21.31 6.77 -9.73
CA ASP A 162 22.42 7.25 -10.53
C ASP A 162 21.90 7.85 -11.84
N LYS A 163 21.93 9.18 -11.94
CA LYS A 163 21.48 9.93 -13.12
C LYS A 163 22.34 9.68 -14.37
N LEU A 164 23.57 9.20 -14.20
CA LEU A 164 24.49 8.92 -15.30
C LEU A 164 24.25 7.53 -15.89
N ASP A 165 23.57 6.64 -15.16
CA ASP A 165 23.14 5.36 -15.69
C ASP A 165 22.13 5.58 -16.81
N THR A 166 22.43 5.15 -18.03
CA THR A 166 21.54 5.32 -19.20
C THR A 166 20.55 4.17 -19.36
N ARG A 167 20.71 3.08 -18.59
CA ARG A 167 19.80 1.93 -18.66
C ARG A 167 18.42 2.30 -18.13
N PRO A 168 17.33 1.66 -18.57
CA PRO A 168 15.99 2.00 -18.07
C PRO A 168 15.79 1.67 -16.59
N ILE A 169 16.38 0.57 -16.11
CA ILE A 169 16.46 0.22 -14.70
C ILE A 169 17.74 0.85 -14.14
N LYS A 170 17.60 1.64 -13.08
CA LYS A 170 18.68 2.44 -12.49
C LYS A 170 19.15 1.81 -11.19
N LYS A 171 20.46 1.86 -10.93
CA LYS A 171 20.97 1.52 -9.60
C LYS A 171 20.54 2.60 -8.59
N VAL A 172 20.05 2.17 -7.44
CA VAL A 172 19.71 3.08 -6.33
C VAL A 172 21.00 3.49 -5.61
N VAL A 173 21.13 4.78 -5.35
CA VAL A 173 22.22 5.36 -4.57
C VAL A 173 21.86 5.34 -3.09
N GLN A 174 20.64 5.77 -2.74
CA GLN A 174 20.13 5.78 -1.37
C GLN A 174 18.61 5.94 -1.32
N PHE A 175 18.02 5.48 -0.22
CA PHE A 175 16.66 5.82 0.19
C PHE A 175 16.68 6.94 1.23
N ARG A 176 15.65 7.77 1.21
CA ARG A 176 15.42 8.87 2.15
C ARG A 176 13.95 8.89 2.54
N GLU A 177 13.63 8.40 3.72
CA GLU A 177 12.25 8.41 4.23
C GLU A 177 11.83 9.78 4.76
N LYS A 178 10.68 10.28 4.27
CA LYS A 178 9.93 11.44 4.80
C LYS A 178 10.79 12.67 5.12
N PRO A 179 11.47 13.24 4.11
CA PRO A 179 12.28 14.43 4.31
C PRO A 179 11.43 15.65 4.71
N ASP A 180 12.08 16.66 5.30
CA ASP A 180 11.45 17.97 5.47
C ASP A 180 11.17 18.63 4.10
N TYR A 181 10.30 19.65 4.08
CA TYR A 181 9.87 20.30 2.85
C TYR A 181 11.03 20.97 2.07
N ALA A 182 12.00 21.56 2.77
CA ALA A 182 13.14 22.19 2.11
C ALA A 182 14.03 21.15 1.42
N THR A 183 14.20 20.00 2.05
CA THR A 183 14.93 18.85 1.52
C THR A 183 14.17 18.21 0.34
N ALA A 184 12.85 18.00 0.46
CA ALA A 184 12.01 17.49 -0.62
C ALA A 184 12.07 18.38 -1.88
N ARG A 185 12.07 19.71 -1.72
CA ARG A 185 12.27 20.65 -2.85
C ARG A 185 13.61 20.44 -3.55
N LYS A 186 14.69 20.24 -2.80
CA LYS A 186 16.02 19.98 -3.38
C LYS A 186 16.04 18.68 -4.18
N PHE A 187 15.41 17.62 -3.68
CA PHE A 187 15.30 16.33 -4.38
C PHE A 187 14.63 16.44 -5.74
N ILE A 188 13.56 17.24 -5.85
CA ILE A 188 12.89 17.46 -7.13
C ILE A 188 13.76 18.26 -8.09
N GLN A 189 14.43 19.30 -7.58
CA GLN A 189 15.31 20.15 -8.37
C GLN A 189 16.51 19.39 -8.94
N SER A 190 17.01 18.37 -8.24
CA SER A 190 18.17 17.59 -8.69
C SER A 190 17.84 16.59 -9.81
N ARG A 191 16.55 16.31 -10.07
CA ARG A 191 16.06 15.45 -11.17
C ARG A 191 16.65 14.04 -11.20
N ASN A 192 17.05 13.55 -10.04
CA ASN A 192 17.58 12.19 -9.86
C ASN A 192 16.94 11.48 -8.67
N TYR A 193 15.73 11.93 -8.29
CA TYR A 193 14.93 11.33 -7.23
C TYR A 193 13.57 10.91 -7.75
N LEU A 194 13.09 9.79 -7.22
CA LEU A 194 11.74 9.25 -7.41
C LEU A 194 11.04 9.11 -6.06
N TRP A 195 9.72 9.09 -6.03
CA TRP A 195 8.97 8.66 -4.85
C TRP A 195 9.00 7.14 -4.72
N ASN A 196 9.15 6.66 -3.49
CA ASN A 196 8.97 5.25 -3.13
C ASN A 196 7.47 4.93 -3.10
N ALA A 197 7.01 4.10 -4.05
CA ALA A 197 5.62 3.66 -4.11
C ALA A 197 5.28 2.56 -3.09
N GLY A 198 6.26 2.10 -2.29
CA GLY A 198 6.09 0.95 -1.39
C GLY A 198 5.85 -0.37 -2.13
N ILE A 199 6.16 -0.41 -3.43
CA ILE A 199 6.07 -1.61 -4.28
C ILE A 199 7.47 -2.15 -4.50
N PHE A 200 7.66 -3.42 -4.18
CA PHE A 200 8.96 -4.06 -4.24
C PHE A 200 8.89 -5.37 -5.02
N ILE A 201 9.95 -5.73 -5.75
CA ILE A 201 10.01 -6.92 -6.58
C ILE A 201 11.35 -7.61 -6.37
N TRP A 202 11.35 -8.92 -6.16
CA TRP A 202 12.58 -9.70 -5.95
C TRP A 202 12.31 -11.20 -6.08
N SER A 203 13.36 -11.99 -6.28
CA SER A 203 13.26 -13.43 -6.04
C SER A 203 13.13 -13.72 -4.54
N ALA A 204 12.42 -14.80 -4.19
CA ALA A 204 12.35 -15.29 -2.80
C ALA A 204 13.74 -15.59 -2.25
N LYS A 205 14.65 -16.11 -3.10
CA LYS A 205 16.05 -16.32 -2.74
C LYS A 205 16.76 -15.01 -2.39
N SER A 206 16.62 -13.97 -3.23
CA SER A 206 17.31 -12.68 -3.05
C SER A 206 16.92 -12.01 -1.74
N ILE A 207 15.61 -11.93 -1.46
CA ILE A 207 15.14 -11.23 -0.25
C ILE A 207 15.48 -12.01 1.02
N LEU A 208 15.39 -13.35 1.01
CA LEU A 208 15.73 -14.16 2.18
C LEU A 208 17.22 -14.07 2.51
N LYS A 209 18.09 -14.05 1.49
CA LYS A 209 19.54 -13.79 1.67
C LYS A 209 19.79 -12.39 2.25
N ALA A 210 19.00 -11.39 1.86
CA ALA A 210 19.09 -10.06 2.43
C ALA A 210 18.64 -10.02 3.91
N PHE A 211 17.56 -10.72 4.25
CA PHE A 211 17.13 -10.87 5.65
C PHE A 211 18.18 -11.61 6.49
N GLU A 212 18.74 -12.70 5.99
CA GLU A 212 19.81 -13.44 6.68
C GLU A 212 21.02 -12.54 6.99
N HIS A 213 21.36 -11.63 6.07
CA HIS A 213 22.49 -10.72 6.25
C HIS A 213 22.18 -9.50 7.14
N PHE A 214 21.06 -8.80 6.90
CA PHE A 214 20.75 -7.52 7.55
C PHE A 214 19.88 -7.65 8.80
N GLN A 215 19.18 -8.78 8.95
CA GLN A 215 18.25 -9.08 10.04
C GLN A 215 18.42 -10.54 10.53
N PRO A 216 19.65 -11.00 10.85
CA PRO A 216 19.94 -12.42 11.11
C PRO A 216 19.10 -13.00 12.26
N ALA A 217 18.85 -12.22 13.32
CA ALA A 217 18.04 -12.66 14.44
C ALA A 217 16.58 -12.89 14.04
N MET A 218 16.00 -11.99 13.26
CA MET A 218 14.63 -12.14 12.74
C MET A 218 14.58 -13.32 11.76
N PHE A 219 15.54 -13.41 10.84
CA PHE A 219 15.62 -14.52 9.88
C PHE A 219 15.66 -15.87 10.59
N ALA A 220 16.59 -16.07 11.53
CA ALA A 220 16.72 -17.31 12.30
C ALA A 220 15.42 -17.65 13.05
N HIS A 221 14.83 -16.66 13.72
CA HIS A 221 13.61 -16.84 14.51
C HIS A 221 12.41 -17.33 13.67
N PHE A 222 12.26 -16.84 12.43
CA PHE A 222 11.23 -17.36 11.52
C PHE A 222 11.65 -18.69 10.89
N MET A 223 12.93 -18.86 10.55
CA MET A 223 13.46 -20.09 9.96
C MET A 223 13.33 -21.31 10.88
N ASP A 224 13.37 -21.14 12.21
CA ASP A 224 13.11 -22.22 13.18
C ASP A 224 11.75 -22.90 12.99
N GLY A 225 10.77 -22.19 12.41
CA GLY A 225 9.43 -22.69 12.09
C GLY A 225 9.26 -23.18 10.66
N TYR A 226 10.32 -23.26 9.86
CA TYR A 226 10.21 -23.52 8.43
C TYR A 226 9.44 -24.80 8.09
N GLU A 227 9.64 -25.87 8.89
CA GLU A 227 8.91 -27.13 8.73
C GLU A 227 7.41 -27.02 9.04
N ALA A 228 6.99 -26.09 9.90
CA ALA A 228 5.59 -25.84 10.21
C ALA A 228 4.85 -25.12 9.07
N TYR A 229 5.55 -24.35 8.24
CA TYR A 229 4.90 -23.54 7.20
C TYR A 229 4.13 -24.37 6.17
N ASN A 230 2.97 -23.86 5.78
CA ASN A 230 2.00 -24.48 4.88
C ASN A 230 1.44 -25.81 5.41
N THR A 231 1.37 -25.97 6.74
CA THR A 231 0.77 -27.12 7.43
C THR A 231 -0.13 -26.64 8.58
N ASP A 232 -0.90 -27.55 9.17
CA ASP A 232 -1.76 -27.25 10.33
C ASP A 232 -0.99 -26.76 11.57
N LYS A 233 0.34 -26.90 11.59
CA LYS A 233 1.20 -26.40 12.69
C LYS A 233 1.55 -24.91 12.56
N GLU A 234 1.40 -24.33 11.38
CA GLU A 234 1.79 -22.94 11.10
C GLU A 234 1.08 -21.92 12.02
N PRO A 235 -0.26 -21.97 12.22
CA PRO A 235 -0.94 -20.96 13.03
C PRO A 235 -0.42 -20.89 14.47
N LEU A 236 -0.13 -22.04 15.08
CA LEU A 236 0.43 -22.10 16.44
C LEU A 236 1.83 -21.48 16.49
N PHE A 237 2.71 -21.88 15.55
CA PHE A 237 4.06 -21.33 15.46
C PHE A 237 4.05 -19.80 15.32
N ILE A 238 3.21 -19.28 14.41
CA ILE A 238 3.12 -17.85 14.13
C ILE A 238 2.55 -17.09 15.32
N LYS A 239 1.49 -17.60 15.96
CA LYS A 239 0.91 -16.99 17.16
C LYS A 239 1.95 -16.83 18.28
N GLU A 240 2.81 -17.83 18.49
CA GLU A 240 3.82 -17.81 19.54
C GLU A 240 5.06 -16.97 19.19
N ASN A 241 5.43 -16.90 17.91
CA ASN A 241 6.73 -16.38 17.50
C ASN A 241 6.65 -15.03 16.79
N TYR A 242 5.61 -14.76 16.01
CA TYR A 242 5.45 -13.48 15.30
C TYR A 242 5.47 -12.26 16.23
N PRO A 243 4.78 -12.27 17.40
CA PRO A 243 4.83 -11.14 18.32
C PRO A 243 6.22 -10.85 18.89
N LYS A 244 7.19 -11.77 18.80
CA LYS A 244 8.56 -11.55 19.29
C LYS A 244 9.45 -10.84 18.27
N ALA A 245 8.98 -10.70 17.02
CA ALA A 245 9.73 -10.02 15.97
C ALA A 245 9.87 -8.51 16.25
N GLU A 246 10.97 -7.94 15.78
CA GLU A 246 11.18 -6.49 15.81
C GLU A 246 10.11 -5.77 14.99
N ASN A 247 9.63 -4.63 15.49
CA ASN A 247 8.67 -3.78 14.78
C ASN A 247 9.39 -2.81 13.85
N ILE A 248 9.71 -3.25 12.62
CA ILE A 248 10.56 -2.51 11.67
C ILE A 248 10.03 -2.62 10.24
N SER A 249 10.13 -1.55 9.45
CA SER A 249 9.74 -1.58 8.03
C SER A 249 10.82 -2.22 7.17
N ILE A 250 10.43 -2.73 6.01
CA ILE A 250 11.35 -3.30 5.03
C ILE A 250 12.37 -2.28 4.52
N ASP A 251 11.97 -1.02 4.45
CA ASP A 251 12.82 0.09 4.03
C ASP A 251 14.06 0.20 4.94
N TYR A 252 13.84 0.25 6.27
CA TYR A 252 14.92 0.31 7.26
C TYR A 252 15.62 -1.04 7.46
N ALA A 253 14.86 -2.13 7.38
CA ALA A 253 15.39 -3.46 7.66
C ALA A 253 16.40 -3.92 6.61
N VAL A 254 16.12 -3.64 5.33
CA VAL A 254 16.85 -4.15 4.16
C VAL A 254 17.19 -3.06 3.15
N MET A 255 16.21 -2.28 2.66
CA MET A 255 16.38 -1.46 1.45
C MET A 255 17.41 -0.34 1.60
N GLU A 256 17.48 0.31 2.77
CA GLU A 256 18.48 1.34 3.07
C GLU A 256 19.91 0.79 3.19
N LYS A 257 20.08 -0.51 3.43
CA LYS A 257 21.37 -1.15 3.72
C LYS A 257 21.91 -1.96 2.54
N ALA A 258 21.03 -2.47 1.68
CA ALA A 258 21.39 -3.34 0.58
C ALA A 258 22.10 -2.60 -0.57
N LEU A 259 23.12 -3.23 -1.17
CA LEU A 259 23.92 -2.65 -2.26
C LEU A 259 23.42 -3.02 -3.67
N ASN A 260 22.55 -4.02 -3.75
CA ASN A 260 21.97 -4.58 -4.97
C ASN A 260 20.53 -4.09 -5.21
N VAL A 261 20.26 -2.84 -4.81
CA VAL A 261 18.94 -2.22 -4.98
C VAL A 261 18.87 -1.44 -6.28
N PHE A 262 17.77 -1.61 -7.01
CA PHE A 262 17.51 -1.02 -8.30
C PHE A 262 16.09 -0.47 -8.36
N VAL A 263 15.90 0.57 -9.17
CA VAL A 263 14.60 1.21 -9.37
C VAL A 263 14.27 1.27 -10.86
N LEU A 264 13.03 0.92 -11.19
CA LEU A 264 12.44 1.22 -12.48
C LEU A 264 11.60 2.50 -12.32
N PRO A 265 11.94 3.62 -12.99
CA PRO A 265 11.04 4.77 -13.07
C PRO A 265 9.72 4.33 -13.71
N ALA A 266 8.63 4.43 -12.96
CA ALA A 266 7.31 4.01 -13.38
C ALA A 266 6.75 4.94 -14.46
N THR A 267 6.00 4.37 -15.40
CA THR A 267 5.33 5.11 -16.48
C THR A 267 3.81 5.14 -16.32
N PHE A 268 3.28 4.56 -15.24
CA PHE A 268 1.86 4.60 -14.87
C PHE A 268 1.58 5.73 -13.87
N ASP A 269 0.32 6.14 -13.75
CA ASP A 269 -0.10 7.07 -12.70
C ASP A 269 -0.20 6.37 -11.34
N TRP A 270 0.10 7.07 -10.26
CA TRP A 270 0.04 6.48 -8.93
C TRP A 270 -0.39 7.52 -7.89
N ASN A 271 -1.15 7.06 -6.90
CA ASN A 271 -1.46 7.83 -5.71
C ASN A 271 -1.64 6.88 -4.52
N ASP A 272 -1.09 7.23 -3.35
CA ASP A 272 -1.25 6.43 -2.14
C ASP A 272 -2.65 6.55 -1.53
N LEU A 273 -3.49 7.48 -2.02
CA LEU A 273 -4.75 7.90 -1.43
C LEU A 273 -4.63 8.05 0.09
N GLY A 274 -3.64 8.81 0.55
CA GLY A 274 -3.33 8.94 1.97
C GLY A 274 -4.21 9.93 2.74
N THR A 275 -4.96 10.78 2.03
CA THR A 275 -5.72 11.92 2.59
C THR A 275 -6.99 12.22 1.76
N TRP A 276 -7.91 13.03 2.31
CA TRP A 276 -9.11 13.46 1.59
C TRP A 276 -8.78 14.38 0.41
N GLY A 277 -7.75 15.22 0.53
CA GLY A 277 -7.22 16.02 -0.57
C GLY A 277 -6.70 15.15 -1.71
N SER A 278 -5.94 14.10 -1.40
CA SER A 278 -5.47 13.13 -2.40
C SER A 278 -6.62 12.43 -3.13
N LEU A 279 -7.71 12.13 -2.42
CA LEU A 279 -8.92 11.58 -3.03
C LEU A 279 -9.64 12.63 -3.90
N TYR A 280 -9.80 13.85 -3.39
CA TYR A 280 -10.41 14.97 -4.10
C TYR A 280 -9.74 15.24 -5.45
N ASP A 281 -8.41 15.18 -5.51
CA ASP A 281 -7.64 15.37 -6.75
C ASP A 281 -8.00 14.35 -7.84
N LYS A 282 -8.35 13.13 -7.43
CA LYS A 282 -8.69 12.01 -8.34
C LYS A 282 -10.17 11.93 -8.72
N LEU A 283 -11.03 12.62 -8.00
CA LEU A 283 -12.46 12.61 -8.28
C LEU A 283 -12.82 13.59 -9.40
N PRO A 284 -13.82 13.24 -10.24
CA PRO A 284 -14.51 14.20 -11.09
C PRO A 284 -15.08 15.35 -10.25
N LYS A 285 -15.06 16.55 -10.84
CA LYS A 285 -15.52 17.78 -10.20
C LYS A 285 -16.61 18.43 -11.03
N ASP A 286 -17.52 19.13 -10.38
CA ASP A 286 -18.48 20.02 -11.04
C ASP A 286 -17.84 21.36 -11.46
N GLU A 287 -18.65 22.29 -11.99
CA GLU A 287 -18.20 23.62 -12.44
C GLU A 287 -17.68 24.51 -11.30
N GLN A 288 -17.97 24.17 -10.05
CA GLN A 288 -17.53 24.90 -8.85
C GLN A 288 -16.46 24.10 -8.07
N ASP A 289 -15.81 23.14 -8.73
CA ASP A 289 -14.77 22.31 -8.16
C ASP A 289 -15.24 21.43 -6.98
N ASN A 290 -16.52 21.10 -6.86
CA ASN A 290 -16.98 20.13 -5.86
C ASN A 290 -16.83 18.70 -6.37
N ALA A 291 -16.25 17.83 -5.55
CA ALA A 291 -16.18 16.40 -5.78
C ALA A 291 -17.28 15.69 -4.98
N VAL A 292 -18.12 14.91 -5.65
CA VAL A 292 -19.27 14.24 -5.02
C VAL A 292 -19.17 12.73 -5.20
N VAL A 293 -19.26 11.97 -4.11
CA VAL A 293 -19.22 10.51 -4.12
C VAL A 293 -20.43 9.96 -3.39
N ASN A 294 -21.23 9.14 -4.09
CA ASN A 294 -22.40 8.48 -3.51
C ASN A 294 -23.32 9.47 -2.77
N ALA A 295 -23.69 10.58 -3.42
CA ALA A 295 -24.63 11.55 -2.87
C ALA A 295 -25.41 12.24 -3.99
N THR A 296 -26.61 12.70 -3.66
CA THR A 296 -27.37 13.66 -4.48
C THR A 296 -27.23 15.03 -3.83
N VAL A 297 -26.86 16.06 -4.58
CA VAL A 297 -26.52 17.36 -3.98
C VAL A 297 -27.39 18.49 -4.53
N ILE A 298 -27.69 19.45 -3.66
CA ILE A 298 -28.13 20.81 -4.02
C ILE A 298 -27.08 21.75 -3.42
N LEU A 299 -26.35 22.46 -4.27
CA LEU A 299 -25.21 23.29 -3.88
C LEU A 299 -25.50 24.73 -4.30
N GLU A 300 -25.57 25.61 -3.31
CA GLU A 300 -25.68 27.07 -3.48
C GLU A 300 -24.43 27.71 -2.88
N ASN A 301 -23.80 28.66 -3.58
CA ASN A 301 -22.60 29.37 -3.10
C ASN A 301 -21.48 28.45 -2.53
N ALA A 302 -21.33 27.23 -3.06
CA ALA A 302 -20.50 26.19 -2.46
C ALA A 302 -19.46 25.65 -3.45
N SER A 303 -18.18 25.72 -3.11
CA SER A 303 -17.08 25.39 -4.04
C SER A 303 -15.94 24.63 -3.38
N ASN A 304 -15.18 23.90 -4.20
CA ASN A 304 -13.95 23.21 -3.77
C ASN A 304 -14.16 22.18 -2.62
N ASN A 305 -15.38 21.66 -2.45
CA ASN A 305 -15.71 20.71 -1.40
C ASN A 305 -15.49 19.25 -1.85
N ILE A 306 -15.29 18.34 -0.89
CA ILE A 306 -15.45 16.90 -1.09
C ILE A 306 -16.64 16.42 -0.27
N ILE A 307 -17.65 15.88 -0.95
CA ILE A 307 -18.91 15.45 -0.35
C ILE A 307 -19.05 13.95 -0.59
N ARG A 308 -19.18 13.19 0.50
CA ARG A 308 -19.38 11.75 0.45
C ARG A 308 -20.48 11.33 1.41
N THR A 309 -21.41 10.49 0.94
CA THR A 309 -22.40 9.86 1.83
C THR A 309 -22.47 8.35 1.64
N GLU A 310 -23.20 7.69 2.51
CA GLU A 310 -23.61 6.30 2.32
C GLU A 310 -24.88 6.24 1.46
N GLY A 311 -24.76 5.70 0.24
CA GLY A 311 -25.89 5.52 -0.68
C GLY A 311 -26.17 6.73 -1.56
N LYS A 312 -27.44 7.17 -1.67
CA LYS A 312 -27.87 8.32 -2.47
C LYS A 312 -28.61 9.35 -1.62
N LYS A 313 -28.02 9.75 -0.49
CA LYS A 313 -28.60 10.75 0.40
C LYS A 313 -28.65 12.11 -0.31
N LEU A 314 -29.73 12.86 -0.11
CA LEU A 314 -29.80 14.26 -0.53
C LEU A 314 -29.04 15.13 0.47
N VAL A 315 -28.04 15.87 -0.01
CA VAL A 315 -27.21 16.80 0.76
C VAL A 315 -27.44 18.19 0.20
N VAL A 316 -27.89 19.12 1.05
CA VAL A 316 -28.15 20.52 0.67
C VAL A 316 -27.13 21.39 1.38
N ILE A 317 -26.33 22.13 0.63
CA ILE A 317 -25.25 22.98 1.15
C ILE A 317 -25.40 24.37 0.55
N ASP A 318 -25.40 25.38 1.42
CA ASP A 318 -25.28 26.80 1.03
C ASP A 318 -24.06 27.43 1.72
N GLY A 319 -23.15 28.01 0.95
CA GLY A 319 -22.06 28.87 1.46
C GLY A 319 -20.81 28.16 2.01
N LEU A 320 -20.65 26.84 1.82
CA LEU A 320 -19.43 26.13 2.24
C LEU A 320 -18.40 26.08 1.13
N GLN A 321 -17.17 26.47 1.46
CA GLN A 321 -16.03 26.44 0.55
C GLN A 321 -14.83 25.77 1.22
N ASP A 322 -14.13 24.90 0.50
CA ASP A 322 -12.96 24.17 1.02
C ASP A 322 -13.25 23.21 2.19
N PHE A 323 -14.39 22.51 2.18
CA PHE A 323 -14.76 21.54 3.22
C PHE A 323 -14.74 20.07 2.75
N ILE A 324 -14.43 19.20 3.70
CA ILE A 324 -14.66 17.76 3.68
C ILE A 324 -15.98 17.50 4.38
N ILE A 325 -16.92 16.88 3.70
CA ILE A 325 -18.27 16.59 4.18
C ILE A 325 -18.52 15.10 3.99
N VAL A 326 -18.49 14.34 5.09
CA VAL A 326 -18.56 12.88 5.07
C VAL A 326 -19.64 12.41 6.02
N ASP A 327 -20.64 11.74 5.47
CA ASP A 327 -21.75 11.12 6.19
C ASP A 327 -21.57 9.60 6.17
N LYS A 328 -21.40 8.99 7.34
CA LYS A 328 -21.25 7.54 7.49
C LYS A 328 -21.84 7.05 8.81
N ASP A 329 -22.74 6.08 8.73
CA ASP A 329 -23.42 5.49 9.89
C ASP A 329 -24.01 6.56 10.85
N ASP A 330 -23.49 6.65 12.08
CA ASP A 330 -23.91 7.59 13.11
C ASP A 330 -23.04 8.87 13.17
N VAL A 331 -22.15 9.07 12.19
CA VAL A 331 -21.21 10.19 12.17
C VAL A 331 -21.37 11.05 10.92
N LEU A 332 -21.52 12.35 11.13
CA LEU A 332 -21.35 13.39 10.12
C LEU A 332 -20.09 14.20 10.44
N LEU A 333 -19.13 14.17 9.53
CA LEU A 333 -17.92 14.99 9.58
C LEU A 333 -18.06 16.15 8.61
N ILE A 334 -17.97 17.38 9.11
CA ILE A 334 -17.81 18.60 8.32
C ILE A 334 -16.52 19.26 8.79
N TYR A 335 -15.47 19.23 7.97
CA TYR A 335 -14.13 19.61 8.39
C TYR A 335 -13.39 20.42 7.31
N PRO A 336 -12.63 21.47 7.64
CA PRO A 336 -11.87 22.20 6.64
C PRO A 336 -10.85 21.30 5.93
N LYS A 337 -10.85 21.32 4.60
CA LYS A 337 -9.98 20.48 3.77
C LYS A 337 -8.49 20.69 4.08
N GLY A 338 -8.08 21.94 4.28
CA GLY A 338 -6.71 22.30 4.65
C GLY A 338 -6.24 21.79 6.03
N LYS A 339 -7.15 21.25 6.86
CA LYS A 339 -6.82 20.70 8.19
C LYS A 339 -6.89 19.17 8.25
N GLU A 340 -7.07 18.48 7.13
CA GLU A 340 -7.30 17.02 7.07
C GLU A 340 -6.32 16.16 7.88
N GLN A 341 -5.06 16.58 8.04
CA GLN A 341 -4.07 15.85 8.86
C GLN A 341 -4.47 15.78 10.34
N GLU A 342 -5.24 16.76 10.82
CA GLU A 342 -5.73 16.85 12.20
C GLU A 342 -6.89 15.88 12.49
N ILE A 343 -7.52 15.29 11.46
CA ILE A 343 -8.67 14.37 11.63
C ILE A 343 -8.31 13.20 12.56
N LYS A 344 -7.07 12.72 12.53
CA LYS A 344 -6.60 11.67 13.44
C LYS A 344 -6.82 12.02 14.92
N ARG A 345 -6.59 13.29 15.29
CA ARG A 345 -6.81 13.79 16.65
C ARG A 345 -8.30 13.79 17.00
N ILE A 346 -9.15 14.15 16.04
CA ILE A 346 -10.60 14.17 16.19
C ILE A 346 -11.14 12.76 16.42
N THR A 347 -10.64 11.74 15.70
CA THR A 347 -11.00 10.33 15.94
C THR A 347 -10.77 9.91 17.38
N THR A 348 -9.61 10.26 17.96
CA THR A 348 -9.30 9.94 19.37
C THR A 348 -10.26 10.64 20.34
N MET A 349 -10.70 11.86 20.03
CA MET A 349 -11.66 12.58 20.86
C MET A 349 -13.06 11.97 20.74
N ALA A 350 -13.50 11.64 19.53
CA ALA A 350 -14.81 11.01 19.28
C ALA A 350 -14.94 9.65 19.97
N ASN A 351 -13.90 8.82 19.91
CA ASN A 351 -13.88 7.50 20.55
C ASN A 351 -13.94 7.53 22.09
N LYS A 352 -13.74 8.70 22.72
CA LYS A 352 -13.91 8.85 24.19
C LYS A 352 -15.33 9.20 24.59
N LEU A 353 -16.15 9.62 23.64
CA LEU A 353 -17.55 10.02 23.86
C LEU A 353 -18.53 8.89 23.57
N LYS A 354 -18.09 7.89 22.80
CA LYS A 354 -18.75 6.60 22.61
C LYS A 354 -18.26 5.64 23.69
#